data_AF-A0A1G1G9N3-F1
#
_entry.id   AF-A0A1G1G9N3-F1
#
_cell.length_a   1.000
_cell.length_b   1.000
_cell.length_c   1.000
_cell.angle_alpha   90.00
_cell.angle_beta   90.00
_cell.angle_gamma   90.00
#
_symmetry.space_group_name_H-M   'P 1'
#
loop_
_entity.id
_entity.type
_entity.pdbx_description
1 polymer ?
#
loop_
_entity_poly.entity_id
_entity_poly.type
_entity_poly.pdbx_seq_one_letter_code
_entity_poly.pdbx_strand_id
1 'polypeptide(L)'
;MLTPQDKIKEMTIPWLFQELRASKKTGTALFEQDKRVKKVYFIKGDILFASSNSEDERLGEFLLRQGRITREQFESASASVIKTGKKLGAVLYELGILSPKELVVQVKLQIKHIILELFKWREGSYRFDEGQPDADQVIPLQMSTGSLILEGVHGVEWQVVRKRIPPLRTVLRPSPDPSLIFQQADLSADEKTVLAFVDGSRNLEQLCALTGIGDFNTLKAVYLLLALRIIEPGELSPGERKRFAHYTVPEAANSAGKRPDPPVVVTKQMIMDAFAAMKKEDDFQVLGINASTAAPEIKKAYFRLAKLYHPDRHFEPEMSDMKEKLEALFTRIHDAYQVLSDDNRQQRSEQGGDGQKSSGHFEEKRAEDYVENYAEKAASAAAYYSKGMIEFNIGNYWGAAESLAWAIRLDPVKAAYFHQYGLSLMHIPRRRHEAEENLQKAIEIDPLRPEYHLELGKLYMKSGLKTKAVDVYSVALRENPNWDVVKEALLAASGTLPKMNEGESGGLFNKIFRDKK
;
A
#
# COMPACT_ATOMS: atom_id res chain seq x y z
N MET A 1 -4.10 4.03 30.67
CA MET A 1 -5.30 4.79 31.08
C MET A 1 -5.20 6.15 30.43
N LEU A 2 -6.26 6.59 29.76
CA LEU A 2 -6.36 7.91 29.14
C LEU A 2 -6.51 8.97 30.23
N THR A 3 -5.76 10.06 30.11
CA THR A 3 -5.90 11.21 31.02
C THR A 3 -6.95 12.20 30.48
N PRO A 4 -7.53 13.07 31.31
CA PRO A 4 -8.66 13.95 30.92
C PRO A 4 -8.34 14.97 29.81
N GLN A 5 -7.12 15.03 29.30
CA GLN A 5 -6.76 15.89 28.18
C GLN A 5 -5.50 15.34 27.49
N ASP A 6 -5.71 14.61 26.39
CA ASP A 6 -4.61 13.96 25.68
C ASP A 6 -4.42 14.61 24.29
N LYS A 7 -3.18 14.65 23.83
CA LYS A 7 -2.84 15.21 22.52
C LYS A 7 -3.22 14.22 21.41
N ILE A 8 -3.86 14.74 20.37
CA ILE A 8 -4.10 14.00 19.13
C ILE A 8 -2.76 13.76 18.44
N LYS A 9 -2.54 12.50 18.07
CA LYS A 9 -1.47 11.99 17.19
C LYS A 9 -2.10 11.07 16.14
N GLU A 10 -1.39 10.73 15.08
CA GLU A 10 -1.90 9.99 13.91
C GLU A 10 -2.66 8.66 14.21
N MET A 11 -2.32 7.91 15.28
CA MET A 11 -3.06 6.69 15.69
C MET A 11 -4.07 6.91 16.82
N THR A 12 -4.28 8.15 17.26
CA THR A 12 -5.05 8.45 18.48
C THR A 12 -6.54 8.26 18.25
N ILE A 13 -7.08 8.68 17.10
CA ILE A 13 -8.53 8.61 16.83
C ILE A 13 -9.03 7.17 16.67
N PRO A 14 -8.43 6.32 15.81
CA PRO A 14 -8.85 4.92 15.72
C PRO A 14 -8.79 4.20 17.07
N TRP A 15 -7.69 4.41 17.80
CA TRP A 15 -7.47 3.77 19.08
C TRP A 15 -8.45 4.25 20.15
N LEU A 16 -8.66 5.57 20.27
CA LEU A 16 -9.63 6.15 21.20
C LEU A 16 -11.04 5.61 20.93
N PHE A 17 -11.47 5.60 19.67
CA PHE A 17 -12.81 5.11 19.32
C PHE A 17 -12.95 3.62 19.62
N GLN A 18 -11.91 2.84 19.36
CA GLN A 18 -11.89 1.42 19.70
C GLN A 18 -11.93 1.19 21.22
N GLU A 19 -11.20 1.98 22.00
CA GLU A 19 -11.20 1.92 23.46
C GLU A 19 -12.57 2.28 24.05
N LEU A 20 -13.18 3.37 23.57
CA LEU A 20 -14.54 3.78 23.97
C LEU A 20 -15.57 2.71 23.62
N ARG A 21 -15.41 2.06 22.46
CA ARG A 21 -16.25 0.94 22.00
C ARG A 21 -16.08 -0.29 22.89
N ALA A 22 -14.85 -0.75 23.10
CA ALA A 22 -14.55 -1.94 23.89
C ALA A 22 -14.99 -1.78 25.35
N SER A 23 -14.77 -0.60 25.93
CA SER A 23 -15.19 -0.24 27.29
C SER A 23 -16.67 0.14 27.41
N LYS A 24 -17.45 0.09 26.31
CA LYS A 24 -18.87 0.47 26.25
C LYS A 24 -19.16 1.83 26.90
N LYS A 25 -18.28 2.80 26.70
CA LYS A 25 -18.37 4.13 27.32
C LYS A 25 -19.56 4.92 26.79
N THR A 26 -20.15 5.75 27.65
CA THR A 26 -21.24 6.67 27.31
C THR A 26 -20.80 8.07 27.72
N GLY A 27 -20.85 9.03 26.80
CA GLY A 27 -20.29 10.35 27.01
C GLY A 27 -20.06 11.13 25.73
N THR A 28 -19.34 12.25 25.86
CA THR A 28 -19.01 13.14 24.75
C THR A 28 -17.50 13.27 24.61
N ALA A 29 -16.96 12.94 23.44
CA ALA A 29 -15.59 13.24 23.07
C ALA A 29 -15.53 14.63 22.40
N LEU A 30 -14.77 15.54 22.98
CA LEU A 30 -14.47 16.88 22.45
C LEU A 30 -13.08 16.86 21.81
N PHE A 31 -12.97 17.28 20.55
CA PHE A 31 -11.72 17.41 19.80
C PHE A 31 -11.49 18.86 19.41
N GLU A 32 -10.28 19.36 19.64
CA GLU A 32 -9.90 20.75 19.35
C GLU A 32 -8.61 20.79 18.51
N GLN A 33 -8.62 21.53 17.41
CA GLN A 33 -7.46 21.84 16.57
C GLN A 33 -7.58 23.29 16.10
N ASP A 34 -6.70 24.15 16.58
CA ASP A 34 -6.74 25.60 16.36
C ASP A 34 -8.11 26.22 16.72
N LYS A 35 -8.87 26.66 15.70
CA LYS A 35 -10.22 27.21 15.84
C LYS A 35 -11.31 26.17 15.58
N ARG A 36 -10.95 24.96 15.17
CA ARG A 36 -11.88 23.87 14.83
C ARG A 36 -12.19 23.06 16.08
N VAL A 37 -13.47 22.84 16.32
CA VAL A 37 -14.00 22.10 17.46
C VAL A 37 -15.01 21.09 16.94
N LYS A 38 -14.81 19.82 17.29
CA LYS A 38 -15.72 18.73 16.96
C LYS A 38 -16.13 18.00 18.24
N LYS A 39 -17.39 17.59 18.29
CA LYS A 39 -17.94 16.76 19.38
C LYS A 39 -18.49 15.48 18.81
N VAL A 40 -18.18 14.35 19.44
CA VAL A 40 -18.71 13.03 19.07
C VAL A 40 -19.37 12.42 20.30
N TYR A 41 -20.63 12.04 20.16
CA TYR A 41 -21.46 11.53 21.25
C TYR A 41 -21.52 10.01 21.17
N PHE A 42 -21.24 9.34 22.28
CA PHE A 42 -21.19 7.89 22.40
C PHE A 42 -22.25 7.38 23.37
N ILE A 43 -22.92 6.28 23.01
CA ILE A 43 -23.78 5.50 23.91
C ILE A 43 -23.34 4.05 23.86
N LYS A 44 -22.95 3.48 25.01
CA LYS A 44 -22.50 2.10 25.14
C LYS A 44 -21.40 1.72 24.13
N GLY A 45 -20.55 2.67 23.77
CA GLY A 45 -19.47 2.49 22.78
C GLY A 45 -19.87 2.74 21.32
N ASP A 46 -21.16 2.90 21.02
CA ASP A 46 -21.64 3.24 19.68
C ASP A 46 -21.77 4.75 19.50
N ILE A 47 -21.36 5.24 18.33
CA ILE A 47 -21.50 6.65 17.97
C ILE A 47 -22.97 6.94 17.69
N LEU A 48 -23.51 7.89 18.46
CA LEU A 48 -24.87 8.36 18.34
C LEU A 48 -24.96 9.54 17.36
N PHE A 49 -23.99 10.46 17.43
CA PHE A 49 -24.00 11.72 16.68
C PHE A 49 -22.62 12.39 16.69
N ALA A 50 -22.41 13.34 15.76
CA ALA A 50 -21.25 14.22 15.77
C ALA A 50 -21.64 15.64 15.30
N SER A 51 -20.96 16.64 15.85
CA SER A 51 -21.12 18.04 15.47
C SER A 51 -19.77 18.71 15.27
N SER A 52 -19.73 19.74 14.42
CA SER A 52 -18.53 20.53 14.12
C SER A 52 -18.86 22.01 14.03
N ASN A 53 -17.89 22.86 14.39
CA ASN A 53 -17.99 24.30 14.18
C ASN A 53 -17.44 24.77 12.81
N SER A 54 -16.81 23.87 12.04
CA SER A 54 -16.32 24.14 10.68
C SER A 54 -17.47 24.48 9.73
N GLU A 55 -17.33 25.57 8.97
CA GLU A 55 -18.39 26.05 8.06
C GLU A 55 -18.67 25.07 6.92
N ASP A 56 -17.62 24.47 6.37
CA ASP A 56 -17.69 23.48 5.29
C ASP A 56 -18.32 22.15 5.71
N GLU A 57 -18.50 21.93 7.02
CA GLU A 57 -19.12 20.74 7.60
C GLU A 57 -20.55 20.97 8.08
N ARG A 58 -21.06 22.21 8.01
CA ARG A 58 -22.46 22.53 8.32
C ARG A 58 -23.39 21.89 7.28
N LEU A 59 -24.63 21.61 7.70
CA LEU A 59 -25.56 20.78 6.91
C LEU A 59 -25.85 21.40 5.53
N GLY A 60 -26.03 22.71 5.45
CA GLY A 60 -26.39 23.35 4.19
C GLY A 60 -25.25 23.39 3.18
N GLU A 61 -24.04 23.74 3.63
CA GLU A 61 -22.80 23.74 2.87
C GLU A 61 -22.47 22.31 2.40
N PHE A 62 -22.66 21.32 3.27
CA PHE A 62 -22.52 19.91 2.94
C PHE A 62 -23.49 19.48 1.83
N LEU A 63 -24.78 19.84 1.95
CA LEU A 63 -25.81 19.53 0.95
C LEU A 63 -25.54 20.22 -0.40
N LEU A 64 -25.09 21.47 -0.37
CA LEU A 64 -24.75 22.26 -1.55
C LEU A 64 -23.55 21.64 -2.29
N ARG A 65 -22.48 21.26 -1.56
CA ARG A 65 -21.29 20.61 -2.14
C ARG A 65 -21.62 19.27 -2.78
N GLN A 66 -22.56 18.51 -2.21
CA GLN A 66 -23.03 17.24 -2.77
C GLN A 66 -24.04 17.43 -3.93
N GLY A 67 -24.38 18.67 -4.29
CA GLY A 67 -25.38 18.97 -5.32
C GLY A 67 -26.81 18.55 -4.94
N ARG A 68 -27.08 18.30 -3.65
CA ARG A 68 -28.40 17.88 -3.15
C ARG A 68 -29.39 19.04 -3.03
N ILE A 69 -28.88 20.26 -2.91
CA ILE A 69 -29.65 21.50 -2.99
C ILE A 69 -28.93 22.47 -3.92
N THR A 70 -29.68 23.34 -4.59
CA THR A 70 -29.12 24.42 -5.39
C THR A 70 -28.69 25.60 -4.52
N ARG A 71 -27.86 26.49 -5.06
CA ARG A 71 -27.46 27.73 -4.38
C ARG A 71 -28.68 28.59 -4.02
N GLU A 72 -29.65 28.70 -4.92
CA GLU A 72 -30.90 29.44 -4.71
C GLU A 72 -31.72 28.83 -3.55
N GLN A 73 -31.83 27.50 -3.50
CA GLN A 73 -32.50 26.79 -2.41
C GLN A 73 -31.79 26.99 -1.06
N PHE A 74 -30.45 26.94 -1.05
CA PHE A 74 -29.65 27.20 0.14
C PHE A 74 -29.81 28.63 0.65
N GLU A 75 -29.80 29.63 -0.23
CA GLU A 75 -30.00 31.04 0.12
C GLU A 75 -31.41 31.29 0.69
N SER A 76 -32.44 30.72 0.06
CA SER A 76 -33.83 30.78 0.54
C SER A 76 -34.03 30.15 1.93
N ALA A 77 -33.46 28.95 2.12
CA ALA A 77 -33.52 28.25 3.40
C ALA A 77 -32.75 29.02 4.49
N SER A 78 -31.57 29.55 4.18
CA SER A 78 -30.75 30.32 5.12
C SER A 78 -31.44 31.62 5.56
N ALA A 79 -32.08 32.33 4.63
CA ALA A 79 -32.87 33.52 4.96
C ALA A 79 -34.04 33.19 5.91
N SER A 80 -34.67 32.03 5.72
CA SER A 80 -35.76 31.57 6.59
C SER A 80 -35.27 31.14 7.99
N VAL A 81 -34.07 30.54 8.09
CA VAL A 81 -33.42 30.25 9.38
C VAL A 81 -33.18 31.54 10.17
N ILE A 82 -32.65 32.58 9.54
CA ILE A 82 -32.39 33.88 10.19
C ILE A 82 -33.70 34.50 10.73
N LYS A 83 -34.79 34.40 9.96
CA LYS A 83 -36.09 34.97 10.35
C LYS A 83 -36.80 34.18 11.46
N THR A 84 -36.69 32.86 11.44
CA THR A 84 -37.50 31.97 12.30
C THR A 84 -36.75 31.42 13.51
N GLY A 85 -35.41 31.42 13.49
CA GLY A 85 -34.57 30.76 14.48
C GLY A 85 -34.63 29.22 14.45
N LYS A 86 -35.35 28.62 13.50
CA LYS A 86 -35.46 27.16 13.37
C LYS A 86 -34.16 26.54 12.85
N LYS A 87 -33.91 25.26 13.18
CA LYS A 87 -32.79 24.49 12.61
C LYS A 87 -32.95 24.37 11.08
N LEU A 88 -31.86 24.48 10.34
CA LEU A 88 -31.86 24.42 8.87
C LEU A 88 -32.58 23.19 8.30
N GLY A 89 -32.39 22.01 8.92
CA GLY A 89 -33.09 20.79 8.50
C GLY A 89 -34.62 20.90 8.56
N ALA A 90 -35.16 21.56 9.59
CA ALA A 90 -36.61 21.79 9.69
C ALA A 90 -37.11 22.74 8.60
N VAL A 91 -36.34 23.79 8.32
CA VAL A 91 -36.64 24.75 7.24
C VAL A 91 -36.61 24.08 5.86
N LEU A 92 -35.62 23.24 5.58
CA LEU A 92 -35.52 22.49 4.32
C LEU A 92 -36.72 21.56 4.10
N TYR A 93 -37.25 20.98 5.18
CA TYR A 93 -38.48 20.20 5.15
C TYR A 93 -39.72 21.08 4.90
N GLU A 94 -39.86 22.18 5.65
CA GLU A 94 -41.00 23.10 5.51
C GLU A 94 -41.09 23.73 4.11
N LEU A 95 -39.95 24.01 3.48
CA LEU A 95 -39.87 24.52 2.11
C LEU A 95 -40.08 23.43 1.04
N GLY A 96 -40.26 22.16 1.44
CA GLY A 96 -40.43 21.04 0.51
C GLY A 96 -39.18 20.71 -0.30
N ILE A 97 -38.00 21.19 0.11
CA ILE A 97 -36.73 20.95 -0.59
C ILE A 97 -36.24 19.52 -0.33
N LEU A 98 -36.41 19.02 0.90
CA LEU A 98 -36.08 17.64 1.27
C LEU A 98 -37.23 16.99 2.03
N SER A 99 -37.52 15.73 1.69
CA SER A 99 -38.43 14.92 2.50
C SER A 99 -37.80 14.53 3.85
N PRO A 100 -38.60 14.17 4.88
CA PRO A 100 -38.06 13.72 6.16
C PRO A 100 -37.09 12.53 6.03
N LYS A 101 -37.38 11.60 5.13
CA LYS A 101 -36.52 10.42 4.88
C LYS A 101 -35.18 10.85 4.28
N GLU A 102 -35.18 11.73 3.29
CA GLU A 102 -33.94 12.25 2.68
C GLU A 102 -33.12 13.05 3.68
N LEU A 103 -33.77 13.90 4.48
CA LEU A 103 -33.09 14.68 5.51
C LEU A 103 -32.35 13.77 6.49
N VAL A 104 -32.98 12.69 6.97
CA VAL A 104 -32.32 11.70 7.84
C VAL A 104 -31.10 11.07 7.16
N VAL A 105 -31.21 10.68 5.89
CA VAL A 105 -30.07 10.12 5.13
C VAL A 105 -28.94 11.15 5.01
N GLN A 106 -29.25 12.40 4.69
CA GLN A 106 -28.24 13.44 4.52
C GLN A 106 -27.57 13.82 5.83
N VAL A 107 -28.31 13.87 6.93
CA VAL A 107 -27.74 14.08 8.27
C VAL A 107 -26.82 12.92 8.65
N LYS A 108 -27.17 11.66 8.35
CA LYS A 108 -26.27 10.51 8.54
C LYS A 108 -24.97 10.68 7.76
N LEU A 109 -25.04 11.06 6.48
CA LEU A 109 -23.87 11.27 5.63
C LEU A 109 -23.00 12.44 6.13
N GLN A 110 -23.62 13.52 6.62
CA GLN A 110 -22.90 14.65 7.21
C GLN A 110 -22.16 14.24 8.49
N ILE A 111 -22.81 13.53 9.41
CA ILE A 111 -22.19 13.04 10.65
C ILE A 111 -21.02 12.11 10.33
N LYS A 112 -21.24 11.18 9.39
CA LYS A 112 -20.20 10.31 8.86
C LYS A 112 -19.01 11.12 8.34
N HIS A 113 -19.26 12.16 7.54
CA HIS A 113 -18.20 13.04 7.03
C HIS A 113 -17.43 13.74 8.16
N ILE A 114 -18.13 14.34 9.14
CA ILE A 114 -17.50 15.01 10.31
C ILE A 114 -16.55 14.05 11.03
N ILE A 115 -16.98 12.80 11.22
CA ILE A 115 -16.21 11.76 11.88
C ILE A 115 -15.01 11.34 11.04
N LEU A 116 -15.18 11.07 9.74
CA LEU A 116 -14.08 10.67 8.86
C LEU A 116 -13.03 11.77 8.71
N GLU A 117 -13.42 13.05 8.73
CA GLU A 117 -12.46 14.16 8.76
C GLU A 117 -11.62 14.20 10.05
N LEU A 118 -12.11 13.68 11.19
CA LEU A 118 -11.28 13.55 12.41
C LEU A 118 -10.11 12.60 12.21
N PHE A 119 -10.25 11.55 11.40
CA PHE A 119 -9.16 10.59 11.15
C PHE A 119 -7.99 11.22 10.38
N LYS A 120 -8.20 12.39 9.77
CA LYS A 120 -7.15 13.16 9.09
C LYS A 120 -6.38 14.08 10.04
N TRP A 121 -6.88 14.32 11.25
CA TRP A 121 -6.24 15.23 12.21
C TRP A 121 -4.94 14.60 12.72
N ARG A 122 -3.81 15.29 12.49
CA ARG A 122 -2.47 14.84 12.91
C ARG A 122 -2.04 15.43 14.25
N GLU A 123 -2.67 16.53 14.65
CA GLU A 123 -2.39 17.28 15.87
C GLU A 123 -3.70 17.85 16.45
N GLY A 124 -3.62 18.33 17.69
CA GLY A 124 -4.74 18.85 18.45
C GLY A 124 -4.82 18.23 19.84
N SER A 125 -5.94 18.44 20.51
CA SER A 125 -6.25 17.86 21.82
C SER A 125 -7.61 17.20 21.79
N TYR A 126 -7.82 16.25 22.69
CA TYR A 126 -9.15 15.75 22.97
C TYR A 126 -9.39 15.56 24.46
N ARG A 127 -10.67 15.58 24.83
CA ARG A 127 -11.18 15.24 26.16
C ARG A 127 -12.42 14.37 26.03
N PHE A 128 -12.62 13.45 26.96
CA PHE A 128 -13.85 12.67 27.05
C PHE A 128 -14.60 13.02 28.34
N ASP A 129 -15.81 13.54 28.19
CA ASP A 129 -16.70 13.91 29.29
C ASP A 129 -17.72 12.76 29.47
N GLU A 130 -17.58 11.97 30.53
CA GLU A 130 -18.52 10.88 30.87
C GLU A 130 -19.88 11.41 31.32
N GLY A 131 -20.96 10.82 30.81
CA GLY A 131 -22.33 11.23 31.12
C GLY A 131 -23.30 10.86 30.01
N GLN A 132 -24.61 10.99 30.27
CA GLN A 132 -25.58 10.85 29.20
C GLN A 132 -25.53 12.06 28.27
N PRO A 133 -25.41 11.86 26.94
CA PRO A 133 -25.63 12.93 25.97
C PRO A 133 -27.03 13.54 26.13
N ASP A 134 -27.17 14.85 26.01
CA ASP A 134 -28.47 15.53 26.06
C ASP A 134 -29.41 14.96 24.98
N ALA A 135 -30.47 14.26 25.43
CA ALA A 135 -31.42 13.56 24.57
C ALA A 135 -32.14 14.50 23.57
N ASP A 136 -32.32 15.77 23.93
CA ASP A 136 -33.01 16.77 23.10
C ASP A 136 -32.15 17.30 21.93
N GLN A 137 -30.84 17.04 21.96
CA GLN A 137 -29.92 17.52 20.92
C GLN A 137 -29.61 16.47 19.86
N VAL A 138 -29.99 15.21 20.07
CA VAL A 138 -29.46 14.10 19.28
C VAL A 138 -30.56 13.20 18.71
N ILE A 139 -30.66 13.15 17.38
CA ILE A 139 -31.45 12.14 16.69
C ILE A 139 -30.64 10.84 16.70
N PRO A 140 -31.15 9.73 17.26
CA PRO A 140 -30.41 8.47 17.30
C PRO A 140 -30.23 7.94 15.88
N LEU A 141 -29.02 8.09 15.36
CA LEU A 141 -28.62 7.49 14.10
C LEU A 141 -27.70 6.33 14.44
N GLN A 142 -28.24 5.11 14.39
CA GLN A 142 -27.43 3.91 14.61
C GLN A 142 -26.37 3.83 13.53
N MET A 143 -25.14 4.15 13.92
CA MET A 143 -23.93 3.99 13.13
C MET A 143 -23.01 3.06 13.90
N SER A 144 -22.50 2.02 13.24
CA SER A 144 -21.50 1.15 13.83
C SER A 144 -20.20 1.94 14.01
N THR A 145 -19.76 2.13 15.26
CA THR A 145 -18.44 2.71 15.54
C THR A 145 -17.35 1.91 14.84
N GLY A 146 -17.48 0.58 14.77
CA GLY A 146 -16.53 -0.29 14.08
C GLY A 146 -16.39 0.03 12.60
N SER A 147 -17.51 0.16 11.89
CA SER A 147 -17.49 0.44 10.44
C SER A 147 -16.93 1.84 10.16
N LEU A 148 -17.19 2.81 11.04
CA LEU A 148 -16.61 4.16 10.94
C LEU A 148 -15.10 4.18 11.19
N ILE A 149 -14.61 3.40 12.17
CA ILE A 149 -13.17 3.28 12.39
C ILE A 149 -12.51 2.65 11.16
N LEU A 150 -13.07 1.56 10.64
CA LEU A 150 -12.55 0.89 9.45
C LEU A 150 -12.47 1.86 8.27
N GLU A 151 -13.57 2.53 7.93
CA GLU A 151 -13.61 3.47 6.82
C GLU A 151 -12.66 4.66 7.02
N GLY A 152 -12.58 5.20 8.24
CA GLY A 152 -11.65 6.27 8.59
C GLY A 152 -10.19 5.85 8.40
N VAL A 153 -9.84 4.63 8.85
CA VAL A 153 -8.50 4.06 8.71
C VAL A 153 -8.17 3.72 7.25
N HIS A 154 -9.14 3.22 6.47
CA HIS A 154 -8.98 2.97 5.04
C HIS A 154 -8.66 4.23 4.24
N GLY A 155 -9.22 5.37 4.65
CA GLY A 155 -8.99 6.69 4.06
C GLY A 155 -7.64 7.33 4.40
N VAL A 156 -6.83 6.71 5.26
CA VAL A 156 -5.51 7.25 5.65
C VAL A 156 -4.53 7.15 4.48
N GLU A 157 -3.82 8.25 4.22
CA GLU A 157 -2.80 8.34 3.18
C GLU A 157 -1.62 7.39 3.44
N TRP A 158 -1.08 6.80 2.37
CA TRP A 158 0.06 5.88 2.46
C TRP A 158 1.27 6.46 3.20
N GLN A 159 1.56 7.76 3.03
CA GLN A 159 2.68 8.40 3.72
C GLN A 159 2.56 8.36 5.24
N VAL A 160 1.32 8.44 5.77
CA VAL A 160 1.05 8.33 7.21
C VAL A 160 1.21 6.88 7.65
N VAL A 161 0.64 5.95 6.89
CA VAL A 161 0.76 4.50 7.13
C VAL A 161 2.25 4.10 7.20
N ARG A 162 3.05 4.48 6.21
CA ARG A 162 4.49 4.16 6.10
C ARG A 162 5.30 4.63 7.32
N LYS A 163 4.95 5.77 7.92
CA LYS A 163 5.64 6.31 9.11
C LYS A 163 5.31 5.59 10.42
N ARG A 164 4.24 4.80 10.44
CA ARG A 164 3.68 4.20 11.66
C ARG A 164 3.74 2.69 11.69
N ILE A 165 3.95 2.07 10.55
CA ILE A 165 4.21 0.64 10.48
C ILE A 165 5.49 0.32 11.27
N PRO A 166 5.45 -0.68 12.16
CA PRO A 166 6.64 -1.15 12.86
C PRO A 166 7.73 -1.62 11.88
N PRO A 167 9.01 -1.68 12.30
CA PRO A 167 10.07 -2.24 11.46
C PRO A 167 9.68 -3.60 10.87
N LEU A 168 10.07 -3.93 9.64
CA LEU A 168 9.65 -5.17 8.98
C LEU A 168 10.05 -6.46 9.74
N ARG A 169 11.07 -6.37 10.59
CA ARG A 169 11.49 -7.47 11.47
C ARG A 169 10.62 -7.64 12.72
N THR A 170 9.63 -6.76 12.93
CA THR A 170 8.71 -6.85 14.07
C THR A 170 7.80 -8.06 13.92
N VAL A 171 7.86 -8.96 14.92
CA VAL A 171 6.90 -10.06 15.06
C VAL A 171 5.55 -9.51 15.52
N LEU A 172 4.48 -9.96 14.88
CA LEU A 172 3.12 -9.57 15.22
C LEU A 172 2.35 -10.76 15.78
N ARG A 173 1.59 -10.50 16.85
CA ARG A 173 0.71 -11.47 17.50
C ARG A 173 -0.75 -10.99 17.49
N PRO A 174 -1.73 -11.92 17.51
CA PRO A 174 -3.11 -11.54 17.80
C PRO A 174 -3.21 -10.90 19.17
N SER A 175 -4.16 -9.97 19.31
CA SER A 175 -4.46 -9.34 20.58
C SER A 175 -4.90 -10.37 21.62
N PRO A 176 -4.47 -10.24 22.89
CA PRO A 176 -4.90 -11.12 23.95
C PRO A 176 -6.37 -10.92 24.34
N ASP A 177 -7.00 -9.81 23.93
CA ASP A 177 -8.42 -9.54 24.15
C ASP A 177 -9.27 -10.13 23.01
N PRO A 178 -10.02 -11.23 23.26
CA PRO A 178 -10.79 -11.90 22.22
C PRO A 178 -11.95 -11.02 21.72
N SER A 179 -12.45 -10.08 22.52
CA SER A 179 -13.58 -9.24 22.15
C SER A 179 -13.26 -8.30 20.98
N LEU A 180 -11.99 -7.94 20.80
CA LEU A 180 -11.48 -7.17 19.66
C LEU A 180 -11.36 -8.03 18.41
N ILE A 181 -10.99 -9.30 18.59
CA ILE A 181 -10.82 -10.27 17.50
C ILE A 181 -12.17 -10.73 16.96
N PHE A 182 -13.22 -10.87 17.78
CA PHE A 182 -14.53 -11.41 17.34
C PHE A 182 -15.46 -10.40 16.66
N GLN A 183 -15.08 -9.11 16.57
CA GLN A 183 -15.87 -8.07 15.90
C GLN A 183 -15.61 -7.99 14.38
N GLN A 184 -15.26 -9.12 13.73
CA GLN A 184 -14.74 -9.25 12.35
C GLN A 184 -15.75 -9.00 11.22
N ALA A 185 -17.00 -8.67 11.53
CA ALA A 185 -18.08 -8.63 10.55
C ALA A 185 -17.79 -7.71 9.35
N ASP A 186 -16.92 -6.72 9.54
CA ASP A 186 -16.66 -5.65 8.57
C ASP A 186 -15.24 -5.70 7.94
N LEU A 187 -14.38 -6.67 8.28
CA LEU A 187 -13.03 -6.77 7.67
C LEU A 187 -13.09 -7.24 6.21
N SER A 188 -12.25 -6.63 5.37
CA SER A 188 -12.06 -7.03 3.97
C SER A 188 -11.41 -8.41 3.83
N ALA A 189 -11.44 -8.97 2.61
CA ALA A 189 -10.78 -10.24 2.32
C ALA A 189 -9.26 -10.16 2.57
N ASP A 190 -8.65 -9.01 2.26
CA ASP A 190 -7.23 -8.76 2.44
C ASP A 190 -6.86 -8.71 3.93
N GLU A 191 -7.62 -7.99 4.75
CA GLU A 191 -7.38 -7.94 6.19
C GLU A 191 -7.56 -9.29 6.87
N LYS A 192 -8.60 -10.04 6.47
CA LYS A 192 -8.82 -11.41 6.94
C LYS A 192 -7.65 -12.32 6.56
N THR A 193 -7.12 -12.16 5.35
CA THR A 193 -5.94 -12.89 4.89
C THR A 193 -4.74 -12.56 5.75
N VAL A 194 -4.41 -11.28 5.96
CA VAL A 194 -3.30 -10.87 6.84
C VAL A 194 -3.47 -11.42 8.24
N LEU A 195 -4.64 -11.23 8.84
CA LEU A 195 -4.94 -11.68 10.20
C LEU A 195 -4.74 -13.19 10.38
N ALA A 196 -5.10 -13.99 9.37
CA ALA A 196 -4.93 -15.45 9.39
C ALA A 196 -3.45 -15.89 9.44
N PHE A 197 -2.51 -15.06 8.97
CA PHE A 197 -1.07 -15.34 9.05
C PHE A 197 -0.40 -14.79 10.32
N VAL A 198 -1.08 -13.93 11.09
CA VAL A 198 -0.54 -13.35 12.33
C VAL A 198 -0.68 -14.36 13.47
N ASP A 199 0.42 -14.99 13.86
CA ASP A 199 0.46 -16.06 14.87
C ASP A 199 1.49 -15.82 16.00
N GLY A 200 2.10 -14.63 16.05
CA GLY A 200 3.13 -14.28 17.03
C GLY A 200 4.45 -15.02 16.85
N SER A 201 4.68 -15.63 15.69
CA SER A 201 6.00 -16.11 15.26
C SER A 201 6.47 -15.41 13.99
N ARG A 202 5.52 -14.92 13.17
CA ARG A 202 5.81 -14.24 11.91
C ARG A 202 6.06 -12.76 12.06
N ASN A 203 7.12 -12.28 11.44
CA ASN A 203 7.40 -10.86 11.31
C ASN A 203 6.71 -10.23 10.09
N LEU A 204 6.70 -8.91 10.03
CA LEU A 204 6.06 -8.15 8.96
C LEU A 204 6.60 -8.49 7.55
N GLU A 205 7.90 -8.72 7.41
CA GLU A 205 8.52 -9.15 6.15
C GLU A 205 7.92 -10.50 5.69
N GLN A 206 7.77 -11.44 6.61
CA GLN A 206 7.17 -12.75 6.34
C GLN A 206 5.68 -12.64 6.01
N LEU A 207 4.94 -11.74 6.67
CA LEU A 207 3.53 -11.49 6.36
C LEU A 207 3.36 -10.93 4.94
N CYS A 208 4.19 -9.98 4.52
CA CYS A 208 4.21 -9.48 3.15
C CYS A 208 4.46 -10.61 2.14
N ALA A 209 5.42 -11.49 2.43
CA ALA A 209 5.77 -12.60 1.55
C ALA A 209 4.68 -13.71 1.47
N LEU A 210 3.98 -13.99 2.56
CA LEU A 210 3.08 -15.16 2.66
C LEU A 210 1.63 -14.87 2.28
N THR A 211 1.19 -13.62 2.43
CA THR A 211 -0.22 -13.25 2.23
C THR A 211 -0.65 -13.25 0.76
N GLY A 212 0.28 -13.06 -0.18
CA GLY A 212 0.01 -13.10 -1.62
C GLY A 212 -0.87 -11.95 -2.16
N ILE A 213 -1.25 -10.99 -1.32
CA ILE A 213 -2.05 -9.80 -1.68
C ILE A 213 -1.20 -8.56 -2.01
N GLY A 214 0.11 -8.68 -1.83
CA GLY A 214 1.10 -7.64 -2.11
C GLY A 214 1.41 -6.72 -0.93
N ASP A 215 2.69 -6.36 -0.78
CA ASP A 215 3.23 -5.60 0.35
C ASP A 215 2.41 -4.37 0.72
N PHE A 216 2.04 -3.54 -0.24
CA PHE A 216 1.26 -2.32 0.02
C PHE A 216 -0.07 -2.63 0.73
N ASN A 217 -0.82 -3.61 0.22
CA ASN A 217 -2.10 -4.02 0.79
C ASN A 217 -1.89 -4.74 2.13
N THR A 218 -0.87 -5.59 2.25
CA THR A 218 -0.51 -6.26 3.49
C THR A 218 -0.17 -5.26 4.59
N LEU A 219 0.67 -4.27 4.28
CA LEU A 219 1.10 -3.23 5.20
C LEU A 219 -0.06 -2.29 5.59
N LYS A 220 -0.94 -1.94 4.66
CA LYS A 220 -2.16 -1.17 4.97
C LYS A 220 -3.12 -1.96 5.86
N ALA A 221 -3.32 -3.25 5.60
CA ALA A 221 -4.11 -4.14 6.43
C ALA A 221 -3.49 -4.31 7.83
N VAL A 222 -2.17 -4.49 7.93
CA VAL A 222 -1.43 -4.49 9.21
C VAL A 222 -1.69 -3.22 9.98
N TYR A 223 -1.55 -2.05 9.35
CA TYR A 223 -1.78 -0.76 10.00
C TYR A 223 -3.20 -0.69 10.57
N LEU A 224 -4.19 -1.14 9.80
CA LEU A 224 -5.58 -1.19 10.24
C LEU A 224 -5.76 -2.13 11.44
N LEU A 225 -5.21 -3.34 11.38
CA LEU A 225 -5.31 -4.31 12.47
C LEU A 225 -4.61 -3.82 13.74
N LEU A 226 -3.48 -3.12 13.62
CA LEU A 226 -2.77 -2.46 14.73
C LEU A 226 -3.58 -1.29 15.31
N ALA A 227 -4.14 -0.44 14.46
CA ALA A 227 -4.97 0.69 14.86
C ALA A 227 -6.23 0.23 15.61
N LEU A 228 -6.79 -0.92 15.23
CA LEU A 228 -7.91 -1.58 15.89
C LEU A 228 -7.52 -2.44 17.10
N ARG A 229 -6.22 -2.59 17.40
CA ARG A 229 -5.69 -3.51 18.42
C ARG A 229 -6.20 -4.94 18.28
N ILE A 230 -6.46 -5.36 17.04
CA ILE A 230 -6.75 -6.77 16.71
C ILE A 230 -5.43 -7.56 16.73
N ILE A 231 -4.32 -6.89 16.39
CA ILE A 231 -2.96 -7.42 16.50
C ILE A 231 -2.08 -6.41 17.25
N GLU A 232 -0.96 -6.88 17.77
CA GLU A 232 0.05 -6.05 18.44
C GLU A 232 1.48 -6.58 18.23
N PRO A 233 2.51 -5.74 18.35
CA PRO A 233 3.91 -6.18 18.34
C PRO A 233 4.22 -7.12 19.50
N GLY A 234 4.93 -8.21 19.21
CA GLY A 234 5.41 -9.16 20.20
C GLY A 234 5.26 -10.61 19.77
N GLU A 235 5.92 -11.50 20.51
CA GLU A 235 5.83 -12.95 20.31
C GLU A 235 4.72 -13.57 21.20
N LEU A 236 4.19 -14.73 20.80
CA LEU A 236 3.35 -15.53 21.69
C LEU A 236 4.21 -16.38 22.63
N SER A 237 3.87 -16.35 23.91
CA SER A 237 4.41 -17.30 24.90
C SER A 237 3.98 -18.74 24.59
N PRO A 238 4.72 -19.77 25.05
CA PRO A 238 4.38 -21.18 24.81
C PRO A 238 2.96 -21.59 25.26
N GLY A 239 2.45 -20.95 26.32
CA GLY A 239 1.08 -21.18 26.81
C GLY A 239 -0.01 -20.49 25.99
N GLU A 240 0.32 -19.40 25.29
CA GLU A 240 -0.61 -18.73 24.36
C GLU A 240 -0.68 -19.46 23.01
N ARG A 241 0.43 -20.02 22.52
CA ARG A 241 0.45 -20.83 21.28
C ARG A 241 -0.56 -21.98 21.31
N LYS A 242 -0.73 -22.65 22.47
CA LYS A 242 -1.75 -23.70 22.65
C LYS A 242 -3.19 -23.18 22.54
N ARG A 243 -3.45 -21.93 22.94
CA ARG A 243 -4.78 -21.30 22.87
C ARG A 243 -5.14 -20.87 21.44
N PHE A 244 -4.15 -20.37 20.69
CA PHE A 244 -4.33 -19.93 19.30
C PHE A 244 -4.19 -21.05 18.26
N ALA A 245 -3.77 -22.26 18.64
CA ALA A 245 -3.65 -23.42 17.75
C ALA A 245 -4.94 -23.82 17.00
N HIS A 246 -6.11 -23.33 17.45
CA HIS A 246 -7.42 -23.58 16.82
C HIS A 246 -7.78 -22.58 15.72
N TYR A 247 -7.00 -21.51 15.53
CA TYR A 247 -7.11 -20.65 14.35
C TYR A 247 -6.32 -21.29 13.20
N THR A 248 -6.86 -22.37 12.65
CA THR A 248 -6.29 -23.05 11.47
C THR A 248 -6.37 -22.13 10.25
N VAL A 249 -5.22 -21.93 9.62
CA VAL A 249 -5.08 -21.39 8.26
C VAL A 249 -6.02 -22.16 7.33
N PRO A 250 -6.93 -21.52 6.57
CA PRO A 250 -7.67 -22.23 5.54
C PRO A 250 -6.68 -22.81 4.52
N GLU A 251 -6.79 -24.10 4.20
CA GLU A 251 -5.98 -24.85 3.22
C GLU A 251 -6.01 -24.27 1.78
N ALA A 252 -6.65 -23.12 1.54
CA ALA A 252 -6.78 -22.47 0.24
C ALA A 252 -5.54 -21.65 -0.21
N ALA A 253 -4.47 -21.57 0.59
CA ALA A 253 -3.25 -20.82 0.22
C ALA A 253 -2.27 -21.59 -0.70
N ASN A 254 -2.54 -22.87 -1.00
CA ASN A 254 -1.66 -23.70 -1.85
C ASN A 254 -2.02 -23.70 -3.35
N SER A 255 -2.93 -22.84 -3.81
CA SER A 255 -3.23 -22.70 -5.23
C SER A 255 -3.20 -21.24 -5.69
N ALA A 256 -2.02 -20.62 -5.68
CA ALA A 256 -1.80 -19.37 -6.40
C ALA A 256 -0.83 -19.61 -7.56
N GLY A 257 -1.36 -19.61 -8.79
CA GLY A 257 -0.55 -19.53 -9.99
C GLY A 257 0.33 -18.28 -9.97
N LYS A 258 1.49 -18.35 -10.64
CA LYS A 258 2.47 -17.26 -10.77
C LYS A 258 1.78 -15.92 -11.02
N ARG A 259 1.81 -15.05 -10.02
CA ARG A 259 1.46 -13.62 -10.11
C ARG A 259 2.68 -12.79 -9.71
N PRO A 260 2.88 -11.59 -10.28
CA PRO A 260 4.10 -10.82 -10.07
C PRO A 260 4.13 -10.20 -8.67
N ASP A 261 5.28 -10.27 -8.00
CA ASP A 261 5.50 -9.58 -6.72
C ASP A 261 5.44 -8.05 -6.94
N PRO A 262 4.60 -7.28 -6.23
CA PRO A 262 4.74 -5.83 -6.20
C PRO A 262 6.02 -5.40 -5.46
N PRO A 263 6.59 -4.23 -5.77
CA PRO A 263 7.88 -3.82 -5.23
C PRO A 263 7.78 -3.40 -3.76
N VAL A 264 8.61 -4.01 -2.93
CA VAL A 264 8.86 -3.55 -1.57
C VAL A 264 9.56 -2.20 -1.63
N VAL A 265 8.98 -1.16 -1.02
CA VAL A 265 9.59 0.18 -0.91
C VAL A 265 10.42 0.22 0.37
N VAL A 266 11.74 0.09 0.25
CA VAL A 266 12.65 0.17 1.40
C VAL A 266 12.83 1.62 1.83
N THR A 267 12.75 1.89 3.13
CA THR A 267 12.92 3.25 3.70
C THR A 267 14.34 3.45 4.24
N LYS A 268 14.77 4.71 4.42
CA LYS A 268 16.03 5.02 5.15
C LYS A 268 16.09 4.35 6.51
N GLN A 269 15.00 4.43 7.27
CA GLN A 269 14.93 3.84 8.61
C GLN A 269 15.08 2.31 8.54
N MET A 270 14.47 1.65 7.56
CA MET A 270 14.63 0.22 7.35
C MET A 270 16.08 -0.18 7.05
N ILE A 271 16.81 0.63 6.27
CA ILE A 271 18.23 0.40 5.99
C ILE A 271 19.05 0.61 7.26
N MET A 272 18.78 1.68 8.01
CA MET A 272 19.48 1.98 9.26
C MET A 272 19.24 0.91 10.33
N ASP A 273 18.00 0.43 10.47
CA ASP A 273 17.63 -0.61 11.42
C ASP A 273 18.25 -1.94 11.03
N ALA A 274 18.17 -2.33 9.76
CA ALA A 274 18.81 -3.55 9.26
C ALA A 274 20.34 -3.49 9.40
N PHE A 275 20.95 -2.35 9.10
CA PHE A 275 22.38 -2.12 9.27
C PHE A 275 22.83 -2.12 10.74
N ALA A 276 21.97 -1.67 11.67
CA ALA A 276 22.24 -1.73 13.09
C ALA A 276 22.08 -3.16 13.64
N ALA A 277 21.05 -3.88 13.19
CA ALA A 277 20.75 -5.24 13.61
C ALA A 277 21.81 -6.24 13.14
N MET A 278 22.22 -6.17 11.86
CA MET A 278 23.19 -7.10 11.26
C MET A 278 24.56 -7.16 11.98
N LYS A 279 24.91 -6.12 12.75
CA LYS A 279 26.16 -6.08 13.54
C LYS A 279 26.11 -6.99 14.76
N LYS A 280 24.92 -7.40 15.19
CA LYS A 280 24.67 -8.22 16.40
C LYS A 280 24.05 -9.57 16.06
N GLU A 281 23.57 -9.75 14.83
CA GLU A 281 22.89 -10.94 14.36
C GLU A 281 23.87 -12.01 13.87
N ASP A 282 23.59 -13.27 14.21
CA ASP A 282 24.24 -14.43 13.60
C ASP A 282 23.77 -14.64 12.15
N ASP A 283 24.41 -15.57 11.42
CA ASP A 283 24.14 -15.75 9.98
C ASP A 283 22.69 -16.17 9.68
N PHE A 284 22.07 -16.95 10.57
CA PHE A 284 20.66 -17.36 10.42
C PHE A 284 19.73 -16.17 10.62
N GLN A 285 20.01 -15.34 11.63
CA GLN A 285 19.27 -14.13 11.94
C GLN A 285 19.44 -13.05 10.85
N VAL A 286 20.63 -12.91 10.27
CA VAL A 286 20.87 -12.00 9.14
C VAL A 286 19.96 -12.35 7.96
N LEU A 287 19.83 -13.64 7.64
CA LEU A 287 18.94 -14.13 6.57
C LEU A 287 17.45 -14.22 6.98
N GLY A 288 17.12 -14.00 8.26
CA GLY A 288 15.76 -14.09 8.77
C GLY A 288 15.19 -15.52 8.74
N ILE A 289 16.05 -16.51 8.97
CA ILE A 289 15.73 -17.94 8.97
C ILE A 289 16.14 -18.59 10.31
N ASN A 290 15.74 -19.84 10.53
CA ASN A 290 16.10 -20.58 11.74
C ASN A 290 17.19 -21.63 11.43
N ALA A 291 17.84 -22.16 12.47
CA ALA A 291 18.90 -23.16 12.33
C ALA A 291 18.44 -24.49 11.70
N SER A 292 17.12 -24.76 11.66
CA SER A 292 16.52 -25.96 11.05
C SER A 292 16.02 -25.74 9.62
N THR A 293 16.24 -24.56 9.02
CA THR A 293 15.75 -24.20 7.69
C THR A 293 16.45 -25.00 6.59
N ALA A 294 15.69 -25.57 5.65
CA ALA A 294 16.23 -26.39 4.57
C ALA A 294 16.96 -25.54 3.50
N ALA A 295 17.99 -26.10 2.84
CA ALA A 295 18.81 -25.39 1.83
C ALA A 295 18.03 -24.60 0.76
N PRO A 296 16.89 -25.09 0.20
CA PRO A 296 16.10 -24.33 -0.78
C PRO A 296 15.50 -23.04 -0.19
N GLU A 297 15.21 -23.03 1.12
CA GLU A 297 14.66 -21.87 1.82
C GLU A 297 15.74 -20.86 2.19
N ILE A 298 16.98 -21.32 2.49
CA ILE A 298 18.16 -20.45 2.65
C ILE A 298 18.40 -19.64 1.37
N LYS A 299 18.39 -20.31 0.22
CA LYS A 299 18.55 -19.69 -1.11
C LYS A 299 17.42 -18.68 -1.40
N LYS A 300 16.16 -19.03 -1.10
CA LYS A 300 15.02 -18.11 -1.26
C LYS A 300 15.14 -16.87 -0.36
N ALA A 301 15.58 -17.03 0.88
CA ALA A 301 15.79 -15.93 1.82
C ALA A 301 16.85 -14.94 1.31
N TYR A 302 17.99 -15.47 0.82
CA TYR A 302 19.04 -14.65 0.19
C TYR A 302 18.50 -13.84 -0.99
N PHE A 303 17.80 -14.46 -1.94
CA PHE A 303 17.26 -13.73 -3.11
C PHE A 303 16.25 -12.65 -2.72
N ARG A 304 15.44 -12.88 -1.69
CA ARG A 304 14.51 -11.89 -1.18
C ARG A 304 15.25 -10.68 -0.61
N LEU A 305 16.23 -10.91 0.27
CA LEU A 305 17.02 -9.85 0.89
C LEU A 305 17.89 -9.10 -0.11
N ALA A 306 18.46 -9.81 -1.09
CA ALA A 306 19.16 -9.21 -2.22
C ALA A 306 18.23 -8.29 -3.02
N LYS A 307 17.00 -8.72 -3.31
CA LYS A 307 15.98 -7.89 -3.98
C LYS A 307 15.57 -6.68 -3.15
N LEU A 308 15.59 -6.78 -1.82
CA LEU A 308 15.23 -5.71 -0.90
C LEU A 308 16.33 -4.66 -0.75
N TYR A 309 17.54 -5.10 -0.42
CA TYR A 309 18.63 -4.23 0.03
C TYR A 309 19.72 -4.02 -1.02
N HIS A 310 19.42 -4.28 -2.30
CA HIS A 310 20.34 -4.01 -3.38
C HIS A 310 20.72 -2.50 -3.44
N PRO A 311 22.02 -2.14 -3.45
CA PRO A 311 22.47 -0.75 -3.46
C PRO A 311 21.90 0.10 -4.61
N ASP A 312 21.72 -0.49 -5.78
CA ASP A 312 21.24 0.21 -6.99
C ASP A 312 19.70 0.32 -7.10
N ARG A 313 18.94 -0.30 -6.19
CA ARG A 313 17.47 -0.28 -6.24
C ARG A 313 16.86 0.94 -5.55
N HIS A 314 17.64 1.67 -4.75
CA HIS A 314 17.21 2.83 -3.94
C HIS A 314 17.90 4.14 -4.34
N PHE A 315 18.00 4.42 -5.64
CA PHE A 315 18.71 5.58 -6.18
C PHE A 315 17.83 6.83 -6.35
N GLU A 316 17.06 7.17 -5.31
CA GLU A 316 16.43 8.49 -5.19
C GLU A 316 17.47 9.50 -4.67
N PRO A 317 17.43 10.79 -5.06
CA PRO A 317 18.34 11.82 -4.54
C PRO A 317 18.37 11.89 -3.01
N GLU A 318 17.21 11.62 -2.39
CA GLU A 318 17.06 11.58 -0.94
C GLU A 318 17.83 10.43 -0.29
N MET A 319 18.09 9.31 -0.97
CA MET A 319 18.69 8.07 -0.41
C MET A 319 20.20 7.94 -0.63
N SER A 320 20.83 8.95 -1.25
CA SER A 320 22.26 8.96 -1.60
C SER A 320 23.20 8.73 -0.41
N ASP A 321 22.81 9.19 0.78
CA ASP A 321 23.53 9.02 2.06
C ASP A 321 23.43 7.60 2.65
N MET A 322 22.57 6.74 2.09
CA MET A 322 22.39 5.36 2.52
C MET A 322 23.17 4.34 1.68
N LYS A 323 23.81 4.77 0.60
CA LYS A 323 24.52 3.88 -0.34
C LYS A 323 25.56 2.99 0.34
N GLU A 324 26.44 3.58 1.14
CA GLU A 324 27.47 2.83 1.88
C GLU A 324 26.87 1.81 2.86
N LYS A 325 25.72 2.13 3.47
CA LYS A 325 25.03 1.22 4.41
C LYS A 325 24.35 0.07 3.67
N LEU A 326 23.78 0.34 2.50
CA LEU A 326 23.22 -0.68 1.61
C LEU A 326 24.30 -1.63 1.10
N GLU A 327 25.45 -1.10 0.70
CA GLU A 327 26.61 -1.90 0.27
C GLU A 327 27.06 -2.83 1.40
N ALA A 328 27.29 -2.28 2.60
CA ALA A 328 27.69 -3.08 3.76
C ALA A 328 26.63 -4.11 4.17
N LEU A 329 25.34 -3.75 4.13
CA LEU A 329 24.23 -4.65 4.44
C LEU A 329 24.14 -5.79 3.43
N PHE A 330 24.25 -5.47 2.14
CA PHE A 330 24.23 -6.45 1.06
C PHE A 330 25.41 -7.43 1.17
N THR A 331 26.61 -6.93 1.46
CA THR A 331 27.79 -7.78 1.71
C THR A 331 27.55 -8.73 2.87
N ARG A 332 27.03 -8.25 4.01
CA ARG A 332 26.76 -9.10 5.18
C ARG A 332 25.70 -10.17 4.92
N ILE A 333 24.65 -9.82 4.16
CA ILE A 333 23.61 -10.76 3.70
C ILE A 333 24.24 -11.85 2.83
N HIS A 334 25.18 -11.49 1.96
CA HIS A 334 25.88 -12.43 1.10
C HIS A 334 26.82 -13.35 1.89
N ASP A 335 27.60 -12.80 2.82
CA ASP A 335 28.51 -13.58 3.67
C ASP A 335 27.74 -14.62 4.50
N ALA A 336 26.61 -14.23 5.09
CA ALA A 336 25.74 -15.14 5.83
C ALA A 336 25.22 -16.29 4.95
N TYR A 337 24.86 -16.00 3.70
CA TYR A 337 24.43 -17.02 2.75
C TYR A 337 25.55 -18.02 2.41
N GLN A 338 26.77 -17.54 2.19
CA GLN A 338 27.92 -18.39 1.89
C GLN A 338 28.21 -19.37 3.03
N VAL A 339 28.32 -18.85 4.26
CA VAL A 339 28.57 -19.67 5.46
C VAL A 339 27.50 -20.74 5.63
N LEU A 340 26.22 -20.36 5.56
CA LEU A 340 25.11 -21.29 5.77
C LEU A 340 24.89 -22.28 4.63
N SER A 341 25.25 -21.91 3.40
CA SER A 341 25.19 -22.80 2.25
C SER A 341 26.30 -23.86 2.32
N ASP A 342 27.51 -23.48 2.74
CA ASP A 342 28.64 -24.39 2.92
C ASP A 342 28.44 -25.35 4.11
N ASP A 343 27.93 -24.86 5.25
CA ASP A 343 27.60 -25.71 6.39
C ASP A 343 26.56 -26.79 6.03
N ASN A 344 25.54 -26.42 5.24
CA ASN A 344 24.53 -27.37 4.75
C ASN A 344 25.15 -28.40 3.78
N ARG A 345 26.13 -27.98 2.98
CA ARG A 345 26.88 -28.84 2.05
C ARG A 345 27.75 -29.86 2.81
N GLN A 346 28.39 -29.44 3.90
CA GLN A 346 29.19 -30.31 4.78
C GLN A 346 28.31 -31.33 5.52
N GLN A 347 27.22 -30.89 6.15
CA GLN A 347 26.29 -31.77 6.87
C GLN A 347 25.65 -32.84 5.96
N ARG A 348 25.36 -32.50 4.70
CA ARG A 348 24.86 -33.47 3.70
C ARG A 348 25.93 -34.45 3.24
N SER A 349 27.19 -34.03 3.18
CA SER A 349 28.32 -34.90 2.83
C SER A 349 28.65 -35.90 3.95
N GLU A 350 28.38 -35.54 5.21
CA GLU A 350 28.55 -36.41 6.37
C GLU A 350 27.39 -37.40 6.59
N GLN A 351 26.17 -37.11 6.09
CA GLN A 351 24.97 -37.93 6.33
C GLN A 351 24.57 -38.91 5.22
N GLY A 352 25.24 -38.97 4.06
CA GLY A 352 24.88 -39.99 3.06
C GLY A 352 25.61 -39.91 1.72
N GLY A 353 26.26 -41.01 1.36
CA GLY A 353 26.87 -41.23 0.06
C GLY A 353 25.85 -41.55 -1.05
N ASP A 354 26.08 -40.89 -2.18
CA ASP A 354 25.68 -41.14 -3.57
C ASP A 354 24.19 -41.16 -3.95
N GLY A 355 23.89 -40.42 -5.02
CA GLY A 355 22.59 -40.43 -5.70
C GLY A 355 21.85 -39.09 -5.72
N GLN A 356 22.30 -38.16 -6.59
CA GLN A 356 21.50 -37.51 -7.66
C GLN A 356 22.21 -36.24 -8.16
N LYS A 357 23.30 -36.42 -8.93
CA LYS A 357 23.94 -35.34 -9.68
C LYS A 357 23.19 -35.14 -11.01
N SER A 358 22.51 -34.00 -11.20
CA SER A 358 22.40 -33.30 -12.51
C SER A 358 21.50 -32.04 -12.57
N SER A 359 21.26 -31.30 -11.49
CA SER A 359 20.58 -29.98 -11.59
C SER A 359 21.11 -28.90 -10.64
N GLY A 360 21.53 -29.26 -9.42
CA GLY A 360 22.06 -28.32 -8.42
C GLY A 360 23.42 -27.70 -8.78
N HIS A 361 24.40 -28.53 -9.18
CA HIS A 361 25.77 -28.07 -9.46
C HIS A 361 25.87 -27.06 -10.63
N PHE A 362 24.94 -27.08 -11.59
CA PHE A 362 24.93 -26.14 -12.72
C PHE A 362 24.28 -24.79 -12.35
N GLU A 363 23.40 -24.76 -11.35
CA GLU A 363 22.82 -23.52 -10.81
C GLU A 363 23.67 -22.88 -9.70
N GLU A 364 24.42 -23.69 -8.96
CA GLU A 364 25.27 -23.28 -7.83
C GLU A 364 26.54 -22.57 -8.32
N LYS A 365 27.22 -23.15 -9.33
CA LYS A 365 28.34 -22.50 -10.03
C LYS A 365 27.93 -21.19 -10.73
N ARG A 366 26.66 -21.10 -11.15
CA ARG A 366 26.07 -19.93 -11.81
C ARG A 366 25.73 -18.80 -10.84
N ALA A 367 25.59 -19.10 -9.54
CA ALA A 367 25.37 -18.14 -8.46
C ALA A 367 26.70 -17.62 -7.89
N GLU A 368 27.70 -18.48 -7.75
CA GLU A 368 29.08 -18.11 -7.42
C GLU A 368 29.68 -17.20 -8.52
N ASP A 369 29.54 -17.55 -9.81
CA ASP A 369 29.89 -16.69 -10.96
C ASP A 369 29.06 -15.39 -11.07
N TYR A 370 27.90 -15.34 -10.40
CA TYR A 370 27.02 -14.18 -10.40
C TYR A 370 27.53 -13.10 -9.46
N VAL A 371 28.06 -13.48 -8.29
CA VAL A 371 28.38 -12.54 -7.20
C VAL A 371 29.82 -12.05 -7.26
N GLU A 372 30.79 -12.90 -7.58
CA GLU A 372 32.21 -12.52 -7.65
C GLU A 372 32.49 -11.53 -8.81
N ASN A 373 31.60 -11.50 -9.80
CA ASN A 373 31.68 -10.66 -11.00
C ASN A 373 30.58 -9.59 -11.10
N TYR A 374 29.68 -9.44 -10.11
CA TYR A 374 28.51 -8.56 -10.28
C TYR A 374 28.88 -7.08 -10.36
N ALA A 375 29.76 -6.58 -9.50
CA ALA A 375 30.18 -5.18 -9.52
C ALA A 375 30.89 -4.82 -10.83
N GLU A 376 31.71 -5.73 -11.36
CA GLU A 376 32.39 -5.57 -12.64
C GLU A 376 31.43 -5.69 -13.83
N LYS A 377 30.46 -6.62 -13.78
CA LYS A 377 29.39 -6.76 -14.78
C LYS A 377 28.42 -5.59 -14.76
N ALA A 378 28.09 -5.03 -13.61
CA ALA A 378 27.22 -3.86 -13.44
C ALA A 378 27.94 -2.58 -13.91
N ALA A 379 29.22 -2.42 -13.59
CA ALA A 379 30.05 -1.35 -14.15
C ALA A 379 30.16 -1.47 -15.67
N SER A 380 30.36 -2.68 -16.19
CA SER A 380 30.38 -2.96 -17.62
C SER A 380 29.01 -2.70 -18.26
N ALA A 381 27.90 -3.11 -17.63
CA ALA A 381 26.55 -2.84 -18.07
C ALA A 381 26.26 -1.35 -18.15
N ALA A 382 26.73 -0.56 -17.17
CA ALA A 382 26.63 0.88 -17.17
C ALA A 382 27.45 1.53 -18.29
N ALA A 383 28.63 0.97 -18.62
CA ALA A 383 29.43 1.42 -19.76
C ALA A 383 28.73 1.14 -21.10
N TYR A 384 28.17 -0.07 -21.27
CA TYR A 384 27.37 -0.43 -22.45
C TYR A 384 26.10 0.40 -22.57
N TYR A 385 25.42 0.69 -21.46
CA TYR A 385 24.27 1.60 -21.44
C TYR A 385 24.66 3.01 -21.86
N SER A 386 25.76 3.54 -21.31
CA SER A 386 26.27 4.88 -21.67
C SER A 386 26.64 4.95 -23.15
N LYS A 387 27.30 3.91 -23.67
CA LYS A 387 27.60 3.79 -25.11
C LYS A 387 26.31 3.74 -25.94
N GLY A 388 25.34 2.93 -25.54
CA GLY A 388 24.04 2.82 -26.22
C GLY A 388 23.26 4.14 -26.24
N MET A 389 23.31 4.90 -25.15
CA MET A 389 22.74 6.25 -25.06
C MET A 389 23.44 7.23 -26.02
N ILE A 390 24.77 7.18 -26.12
CA ILE A 390 25.53 7.99 -27.08
C ILE A 390 25.14 7.62 -28.52
N GLU A 391 25.09 6.32 -28.84
CA GLU A 391 24.69 5.81 -30.16
C GLU A 391 23.25 6.19 -30.51
N PHE A 392 22.33 6.15 -29.53
CA PHE A 392 20.95 6.58 -29.71
C PHE A 392 20.86 8.08 -30.04
N ASN A 393 21.60 8.91 -29.29
CA ASN A 393 21.61 10.37 -29.46
C ASN A 393 22.19 10.81 -30.82
N ILE A 394 23.13 10.06 -31.38
CA ILE A 394 23.69 10.33 -32.73
C ILE A 394 22.86 9.67 -33.86
N GLY A 395 21.73 9.02 -33.53
CA GLY A 395 20.84 8.39 -34.50
C GLY A 395 21.27 6.99 -34.98
N ASN A 396 22.32 6.41 -34.39
CA ASN A 396 22.72 5.03 -34.66
C ASN A 396 21.88 4.05 -33.83
N TYR A 397 20.61 3.88 -34.21
CA TYR A 397 19.66 3.06 -33.45
C TYR A 397 20.01 1.56 -33.43
N TRP A 398 20.67 1.05 -34.48
CA TRP A 398 21.14 -0.35 -34.51
C TRP A 398 22.31 -0.58 -33.55
N GLY A 399 23.30 0.32 -33.53
CA GLY A 399 24.39 0.26 -32.55
C GLY A 399 23.87 0.43 -31.13
N ALA A 400 22.97 1.39 -30.92
CA ALA A 400 22.32 1.60 -29.62
C ALA A 400 21.62 0.33 -29.13
N ALA A 401 20.84 -0.32 -30.00
CA ALA A 401 20.19 -1.58 -29.69
C ALA A 401 21.20 -2.69 -29.31
N GLU A 402 22.30 -2.82 -30.04
CA GLU A 402 23.34 -3.80 -29.73
C GLU A 402 24.00 -3.53 -28.37
N SER A 403 24.44 -2.30 -28.12
CA SER A 403 25.06 -1.89 -26.85
C SER A 403 24.08 -2.05 -25.67
N LEU A 404 22.80 -1.73 -25.85
CA LEU A 404 21.78 -1.88 -24.81
C LEU A 404 21.40 -3.35 -24.57
N ALA A 405 21.45 -4.21 -25.58
CA ALA A 405 21.29 -5.65 -25.40
C ALA A 405 22.42 -6.25 -24.56
N TRP A 406 23.65 -5.75 -24.72
CA TRP A 406 24.76 -6.09 -23.83
C TRP A 406 24.53 -5.59 -22.40
N ALA A 407 24.04 -4.36 -22.24
CA ALA A 407 23.69 -3.82 -20.92
C ALA A 407 22.64 -4.69 -20.20
N ILE A 408 21.57 -5.08 -20.90
CA ILE A 408 20.52 -5.97 -20.39
C ILE A 408 21.08 -7.37 -20.04
N ARG A 409 21.98 -7.90 -20.87
CA ARG A 409 22.57 -9.22 -20.64
C ARG A 409 23.44 -9.24 -19.38
N LEU A 410 24.13 -8.13 -19.09
CA LEU A 410 25.04 -7.99 -17.97
C LEU A 410 24.31 -7.60 -16.67
N ASP A 411 23.23 -6.84 -16.77
CA ASP A 411 22.36 -6.45 -15.67
C ASP A 411 20.87 -6.47 -16.10
N PRO A 412 20.19 -7.63 -15.94
CA PRO A 412 18.84 -7.84 -16.44
C PRO A 412 17.74 -7.29 -15.53
N VAL A 413 18.07 -6.53 -14.47
CA VAL A 413 17.10 -6.03 -13.50
C VAL A 413 16.91 -4.51 -13.56
N LYS A 414 17.55 -3.83 -14.52
CA LYS A 414 17.51 -2.37 -14.65
C LYS A 414 16.50 -1.91 -15.69
N ALA A 415 15.37 -1.38 -15.22
CA ALA A 415 14.25 -0.92 -16.08
C ALA A 415 14.69 0.08 -17.16
N ALA A 416 15.61 0.99 -16.81
CA ALA A 416 16.16 1.98 -17.74
C ALA A 416 16.81 1.33 -18.98
N TYR A 417 17.41 0.14 -18.85
CA TYR A 417 18.07 -0.54 -19.96
C TYR A 417 17.05 -1.10 -20.95
N PHE A 418 16.01 -1.76 -20.43
CA PHE A 418 14.87 -2.22 -21.23
C PHE A 418 14.12 -1.06 -21.89
N HIS A 419 13.93 0.05 -21.17
CA HIS A 419 13.30 1.24 -21.70
C HIS A 419 14.07 1.82 -22.89
N GLN A 420 15.37 2.10 -22.71
CA GLN A 420 16.19 2.67 -23.79
C GLN A 420 16.38 1.68 -24.95
N TYR A 421 16.43 0.38 -24.66
CA TYR A 421 16.48 -0.65 -25.69
C TYR A 421 15.19 -0.66 -26.51
N GLY A 422 14.04 -0.63 -25.83
CA GLY A 422 12.72 -0.49 -26.44
C GLY A 422 12.65 0.74 -27.34
N LEU A 423 13.07 1.91 -26.85
CA LEU A 423 13.14 3.14 -27.65
C LEU A 423 14.01 2.97 -28.89
N SER A 424 15.21 2.39 -28.76
CA SER A 424 16.09 2.13 -29.90
C SER A 424 15.42 1.26 -30.97
N LEU A 425 14.74 0.20 -30.54
CA LEU A 425 14.01 -0.71 -31.42
C LEU A 425 12.81 -0.04 -32.13
N MET A 426 12.19 0.99 -31.53
CA MET A 426 11.10 1.74 -32.19
C MET A 426 11.55 2.46 -33.46
N HIS A 427 12.83 2.80 -33.55
CA HIS A 427 13.43 3.45 -34.72
C HIS A 427 13.95 2.45 -35.76
N ILE A 428 13.92 1.15 -35.46
CA ILE A 428 14.40 0.10 -36.36
C ILE A 428 13.21 -0.52 -37.12
N PRO A 429 13.24 -0.57 -38.46
CA PRO A 429 12.18 -1.20 -39.25
C PRO A 429 11.93 -2.65 -38.83
N ARG A 430 10.66 -3.05 -38.73
CA ARG A 430 10.19 -4.41 -38.40
C ARG A 430 10.51 -4.92 -36.98
N ARG A 431 11.16 -4.15 -36.10
CA ARG A 431 11.43 -4.56 -34.69
C ARG A 431 10.45 -3.99 -33.67
N ARG A 432 9.28 -3.55 -34.15
CA ARG A 432 8.24 -2.89 -33.36
C ARG A 432 7.68 -3.77 -32.23
N HIS A 433 7.52 -5.07 -32.50
CA HIS A 433 7.05 -6.03 -31.50
C HIS A 433 8.06 -6.18 -30.36
N GLU A 434 9.36 -6.28 -30.70
CA GLU A 434 10.44 -6.34 -29.71
C GLU A 434 10.51 -5.04 -28.89
N ALA A 435 10.25 -3.89 -29.51
CA ALA A 435 10.15 -2.62 -28.80
C ALA A 435 9.02 -2.62 -27.76
N GLU A 436 7.83 -3.11 -28.13
CA GLU A 436 6.69 -3.24 -27.22
C GLU A 436 7.02 -4.16 -26.04
N GLU A 437 7.59 -5.33 -26.29
CA GLU A 437 7.96 -6.30 -25.26
C GLU A 437 8.97 -5.72 -24.26
N ASN A 438 9.96 -4.96 -24.74
CA ASN A 438 10.98 -4.37 -23.86
C ASN A 438 10.46 -3.14 -23.08
N LEU A 439 9.57 -2.34 -23.67
CA LEU A 439 8.90 -1.26 -22.93
C LEU A 439 7.96 -1.84 -21.86
N GLN A 440 7.27 -2.95 -22.14
CA GLN A 440 6.47 -3.67 -21.15
C GLN A 440 7.36 -4.21 -20.02
N LYS A 441 8.50 -4.83 -20.33
CA LYS A 441 9.48 -5.27 -19.32
C LYS A 441 10.00 -4.10 -18.46
N ALA A 442 10.23 -2.93 -19.06
CA ALA A 442 10.62 -1.74 -18.30
C ALA A 442 9.53 -1.32 -17.30
N ILE A 443 8.26 -1.34 -17.71
CA ILE A 443 7.10 -1.08 -16.86
C ILE A 443 6.93 -2.16 -15.78
N GLU A 444 7.19 -3.43 -16.11
CA GLU A 444 7.15 -4.54 -15.14
C GLU A 444 8.21 -4.37 -14.04
N ILE A 445 9.40 -3.89 -14.40
CA ILE A 445 10.51 -3.70 -13.46
C ILE A 445 10.34 -2.42 -12.61
N ASP A 446 9.90 -1.31 -13.21
CA ASP A 446 9.65 -0.03 -12.53
C ASP A 446 8.30 0.58 -12.98
N PRO A 447 7.19 0.15 -12.34
CA PRO A 447 5.83 0.55 -12.74
C PRO A 447 5.50 2.02 -12.47
N LEU A 448 6.25 2.67 -11.58
CA LEU A 448 5.98 4.02 -11.07
C LEU A 448 6.58 5.12 -11.93
N ARG A 449 7.33 4.77 -12.99
CA ARG A 449 7.86 5.72 -13.97
C ARG A 449 6.81 6.07 -15.01
N PRO A 450 6.16 7.24 -14.94
CA PRO A 450 5.14 7.63 -15.92
C PRO A 450 5.75 7.77 -17.33
N GLU A 451 7.06 8.00 -17.45
CA GLU A 451 7.77 8.07 -18.73
C GLU A 451 7.64 6.80 -19.55
N TYR A 452 7.66 5.63 -18.92
CA TYR A 452 7.61 4.36 -19.65
C TYR A 452 6.24 4.12 -20.27
N HIS A 453 5.20 4.54 -19.54
CA HIS A 453 3.82 4.55 -20.02
C HIS A 453 3.63 5.54 -21.18
N LEU A 454 4.20 6.75 -21.09
CA LEU A 454 4.17 7.71 -22.20
C LEU A 454 4.81 7.12 -23.47
N GLU A 455 5.98 6.49 -23.37
CA GLU A 455 6.69 5.94 -24.54
C GLU A 455 5.97 4.73 -25.15
N LEU A 456 5.40 3.85 -24.34
CA LEU A 456 4.56 2.74 -24.82
C LEU A 456 3.26 3.26 -25.49
N GLY A 457 2.64 4.30 -24.94
CA GLY A 457 1.48 4.95 -25.56
C GLY A 457 1.81 5.58 -26.92
N LYS A 458 2.99 6.22 -27.04
CA LYS A 458 3.48 6.76 -28.33
C LYS A 458 3.70 5.65 -29.35
N LEU A 459 4.23 4.51 -28.91
CA LEU A 459 4.33 3.32 -29.74
C LEU A 459 2.94 2.86 -30.20
N TYR A 460 1.95 2.75 -29.32
CA TYR A 460 0.60 2.36 -29.73
C TYR A 460 -0.06 3.35 -30.69
N MET A 461 0.13 4.65 -30.51
CA MET A 461 -0.36 5.68 -31.43
C MET A 461 0.22 5.52 -32.83
N LYS A 462 1.54 5.33 -32.94
CA LYS A 462 2.21 5.06 -34.23
C LYS A 462 1.73 3.74 -34.87
N SER A 463 1.13 2.82 -34.10
CA SER A 463 0.63 1.52 -34.59
C SER A 463 -0.83 1.60 -35.05
N GLY A 464 -1.50 2.74 -34.85
CA GLY A 464 -2.95 2.86 -35.01
C GLY A 464 -3.75 2.20 -33.87
N LEU A 465 -3.11 1.75 -32.80
CA LEU A 465 -3.74 1.07 -31.66
C LEU A 465 -4.21 2.09 -30.61
N LYS A 466 -5.12 2.99 -31.01
CA LYS A 466 -5.55 4.15 -30.20
C LYS A 466 -6.12 3.76 -28.83
N THR A 467 -6.90 2.68 -28.75
CA THR A 467 -7.48 2.20 -27.48
C THR A 467 -6.41 1.83 -26.47
N LYS A 468 -5.39 1.04 -26.87
CA LYS A 468 -4.26 0.70 -25.99
C LYS A 468 -3.45 1.92 -25.59
N ALA A 469 -3.31 2.91 -26.47
CA ALA A 469 -2.63 4.16 -26.14
C ALA A 469 -3.36 4.94 -25.04
N VAL A 470 -4.69 5.01 -25.09
CA VAL A 470 -5.53 5.66 -24.07
C VAL A 470 -5.35 5.02 -22.70
N ASP A 471 -5.34 3.69 -22.63
CA ASP A 471 -5.18 2.94 -21.37
C ASP A 471 -3.85 3.30 -20.69
N VAL A 472 -2.76 3.25 -21.46
CA VAL A 472 -1.42 3.49 -20.93
C VAL A 472 -1.19 4.98 -20.60
N TYR A 473 -1.68 5.92 -21.41
CA TYR A 473 -1.62 7.35 -21.09
C TYR A 473 -2.43 7.72 -19.84
N SER A 474 -3.54 7.03 -19.59
CA SER A 474 -4.36 7.24 -18.41
C SER A 474 -3.65 6.79 -17.12
N VAL A 475 -2.79 5.76 -17.21
CA VAL A 475 -1.89 5.38 -16.12
C VAL A 475 -0.82 6.45 -15.92
N ALA A 476 -0.15 6.92 -16.99
CA ALA A 476 0.85 7.99 -16.90
C ALA A 476 0.30 9.28 -16.26
N LEU A 477 -0.94 9.66 -16.59
CA LEU A 477 -1.60 10.85 -16.06
C LEU A 477 -2.06 10.68 -14.60
N ARG A 478 -2.36 9.45 -14.16
CA ARG A 478 -2.67 9.16 -12.76
C ARG A 478 -1.46 9.38 -11.85
N GLU A 479 -0.29 8.95 -12.32
CA GLU A 479 0.97 9.08 -11.58
C GLU A 479 1.52 10.51 -11.63
N ASN A 480 1.30 11.25 -12.73
CA ASN A 480 1.62 12.68 -12.83
C ASN A 480 0.45 13.50 -13.43
N PRO A 481 -0.50 13.96 -12.59
CA PRO A 481 -1.71 14.67 -13.02
C PRO A 481 -1.46 16.01 -13.73
N ASN A 482 -0.30 16.61 -13.52
CA ASN A 482 0.07 17.90 -14.09
C ASN A 482 0.94 17.77 -15.35
N TRP A 483 1.01 16.58 -15.95
CA TRP A 483 1.87 16.36 -17.10
C TRP A 483 1.18 16.70 -18.44
N ASP A 484 1.37 17.94 -18.90
CA ASP A 484 0.67 18.46 -20.09
C ASP A 484 0.97 17.65 -21.37
N VAL A 485 2.20 17.14 -21.52
CA VAL A 485 2.59 16.27 -22.65
C VAL A 485 1.73 15.00 -22.71
N VAL A 486 1.40 14.39 -21.57
CA VAL A 486 0.52 13.21 -21.52
C VAL A 486 -0.93 13.59 -21.79
N LYS A 487 -1.40 14.75 -21.29
CA LYS A 487 -2.76 15.24 -21.57
C LYS A 487 -2.97 15.47 -23.06
N GLU A 488 -2.01 16.08 -23.74
CA GLU A 488 -2.02 16.28 -25.19
C GLU A 488 -2.01 14.95 -25.94
N ALA A 489 -1.14 14.03 -25.55
CA ALA A 489 -1.05 12.70 -26.17
C ALA A 489 -2.33 11.87 -25.97
N LEU A 490 -2.95 11.98 -24.80
CA LEU A 490 -4.23 11.35 -24.46
C LEU A 490 -5.37 11.95 -25.29
N LEU A 491 -5.44 13.27 -25.42
CA LEU A 491 -6.41 13.97 -26.27
C LEU A 491 -6.25 13.55 -27.74
N ALA A 492 -5.03 13.46 -28.24
CA ALA A 492 -4.75 13.00 -29.61
C ALA A 492 -5.18 11.53 -29.83
N ALA A 493 -5.10 10.69 -28.80
CA ALA A 493 -5.52 9.29 -28.86
C ALA A 493 -7.04 9.11 -28.79
N SER A 494 -7.73 9.91 -27.98
CA SER A 494 -9.16 9.76 -27.64
C SER A 494 -10.10 10.68 -28.44
N GLY A 495 -9.58 11.78 -29.02
CA GLY A 495 -10.37 12.78 -29.76
C GLY A 495 -11.13 13.80 -28.89
N THR A 496 -11.26 13.54 -27.58
CA THR A 496 -11.79 14.43 -26.55
C THR A 496 -11.07 14.11 -25.24
N LEU A 497 -10.71 15.11 -24.42
CA LEU A 497 -10.13 14.83 -23.10
C LEU A 497 -11.15 14.00 -22.31
N PRO A 498 -10.80 12.82 -21.77
CA PRO A 498 -11.74 12.07 -20.97
C PRO A 498 -12.15 12.94 -19.79
N LYS A 499 -13.46 13.09 -19.57
CA LYS A 499 -13.95 13.54 -18.26
C LYS A 499 -13.41 12.52 -17.27
N MET A 500 -12.56 12.95 -16.33
CA MET A 500 -12.18 12.10 -15.21
C MET A 500 -13.45 11.83 -14.40
N ASN A 501 -14.16 10.77 -14.77
CA ASN A 501 -15.27 10.25 -14.00
C ASN A 501 -14.69 9.36 -12.90
N GLU A 502 -14.94 9.74 -11.66
CA GLU A 502 -14.86 8.87 -10.51
C GLU A 502 -15.76 7.65 -10.75
N GLY A 503 -15.14 6.49 -11.00
CA GLY A 503 -15.79 5.18 -10.91
C GLY A 503 -16.09 4.46 -12.23
N GLU A 504 -15.12 3.73 -12.77
CA GLU A 504 -15.36 2.56 -13.63
C GLU A 504 -14.29 1.47 -13.42
N SER A 505 -14.51 0.62 -12.42
CA SER A 505 -13.85 -0.69 -12.22
C SER A 505 -14.79 -1.85 -12.60
N GLY A 506 -15.68 -1.64 -13.57
CA GLY A 506 -16.70 -2.61 -13.95
C GLY A 506 -16.79 -2.83 -15.46
N GLY A 507 -15.84 -3.55 -16.04
CA GLY A 507 -15.87 -3.81 -17.50
C GLY A 507 -15.13 -5.05 -17.99
N LEU A 508 -14.21 -5.61 -17.20
CA LEU A 508 -13.47 -6.82 -17.58
C LEU A 508 -14.29 -8.12 -17.39
N PHE A 509 -15.40 -8.06 -16.66
CA PHE A 509 -16.10 -9.26 -16.17
C PHE A 509 -17.11 -9.89 -17.15
N ASN A 510 -17.62 -9.17 -18.14
CA ASN A 510 -18.75 -9.67 -18.96
C ASN A 510 -18.37 -10.42 -20.23
N LYS A 511 -17.10 -10.77 -20.47
CA LYS A 511 -16.69 -11.33 -21.77
C LYS A 511 -15.89 -12.64 -21.77
N ILE A 512 -15.60 -13.25 -20.62
CA ILE A 512 -14.81 -14.51 -20.63
C ILE A 512 -15.68 -15.78 -20.67
N PHE A 513 -16.91 -15.83 -20.15
CA PHE A 513 -17.71 -17.07 -20.24
C PHE A 513 -19.19 -16.82 -20.53
N ARG A 514 -19.56 -17.15 -21.76
CA ARG A 514 -20.92 -17.33 -22.28
C ARG A 514 -21.39 -18.72 -21.85
N ASP A 515 -22.69 -18.89 -21.63
CA ASP A 515 -23.33 -20.10 -22.14
C ASP A 515 -24.52 -19.75 -23.03
N LYS A 516 -24.50 -20.37 -24.21
CA LYS A 516 -25.58 -20.40 -25.20
C LYS A 516 -26.48 -21.58 -24.83
N LYS A 517 -27.71 -21.31 -24.42
CA LYS A 517 -28.93 -21.79 -25.09
C LYS A 517 -30.16 -21.13 -24.49
#